data_AF-A0A2N8SPL5-F1
#
_entry.id   AF-A0A2N8SPL5-F1
#
_cell.length_a   1.000
_cell.length_b   1.000
_cell.length_c   1.000
_cell.angle_alpha   90.00
_cell.angle_beta   90.00
_cell.angle_gamma   90.00
#
_symmetry.space_group_name_H-M   'P 1'
#
loop_
_entity.id
_entity.type
_entity.pdbx_description
1 polymer ?
#
loop_
_entity_poly.entity_id
_entity_poly.type
_entity_poly.pdbx_seq_one_letter_code
_entity_poly.pdbx_strand_id
1 'polypeptide(L)'
;MLFWAAPITLAAFAVFIFTVGYNTYSDRVKANCYDAAAKIVNDDIEEFSKVWAEIKSSGRTDKEVAIKSGDEVIYWSRLRTELIIGLNFRCWQAISGEDRFFERDPNITVRELKRLADELRKQPVKMYGIEMPDVASIGLGGTKIQIAMSNFVQALQVALAPVMLLWLGSLYHTRYREILAFRTHADILSVHPHVINVFPVGYYPTLKKRNWLKSHAPVLWAVWSFLVRVSLLLCFIVPAVAFYIGSLFFQPVFGYWLLNLFAGFLVGIYAFGVLLIEAGAGTKHFEGEVALR
;
A
#
# COMPACT_ATOMS: atom_id res chain seq x y z
N MET A 1 15.69 -16.30 9.42
CA MET A 1 14.96 -15.62 8.32
C MET A 1 13.47 -15.56 8.56
N LEU A 2 12.78 -16.68 8.81
CA LEU A 2 11.34 -16.69 9.13
C LEU A 2 10.98 -15.97 10.44
N PHE A 3 11.91 -15.90 11.38
CA PHE A 3 11.76 -15.13 12.63
C PHE A 3 11.36 -13.67 12.37
N TRP A 4 11.89 -13.06 11.30
CA TRP A 4 11.58 -11.67 10.94
C TRP A 4 10.19 -11.51 10.29
N ALA A 5 9.53 -12.60 9.89
CA ALA A 5 8.22 -12.54 9.24
C ALA A 5 7.17 -11.89 10.13
N ALA A 6 7.12 -12.24 11.42
CA ALA A 6 6.14 -11.69 12.35
C ALA A 6 6.35 -10.19 12.63
N PRO A 7 7.57 -9.70 12.99
CA PRO A 7 7.82 -8.26 13.13
C PRO A 7 7.54 -7.47 11.85
N ILE A 8 7.95 -7.98 10.68
CA ILE A 8 7.74 -7.32 9.40
C ILE A 8 6.25 -7.28 9.04
N THR A 9 5.51 -8.37 9.29
CA THR A 9 4.06 -8.42 9.08
C THR A 9 3.34 -7.42 10.00
N LEU A 10 3.75 -7.33 11.26
CA LEU A 10 3.14 -6.38 12.21
C LEU A 10 3.41 -4.93 11.78
N ALA A 11 4.63 -4.63 11.34
CA ALA A 11 4.97 -3.32 10.78
C ALA A 11 4.17 -3.01 9.51
N ALA A 12 4.09 -3.95 8.56
CA ALA A 12 3.32 -3.80 7.33
C ALA A 12 1.81 -3.63 7.61
N PHE A 13 1.28 -4.38 8.57
CA PHE A 13 -0.10 -4.29 9.01
C PHE A 13 -0.42 -2.94 9.67
N ALA A 14 0.46 -2.45 10.54
CA ALA A 14 0.30 -1.13 11.14
C ALA A 14 0.29 -0.04 10.06
N VAL A 15 1.27 -0.05 9.15
CA VAL A 15 1.32 0.88 8.00
C VAL A 15 0.04 0.78 7.17
N PHE A 16 -0.42 -0.43 6.86
CA PHE A 16 -1.66 -0.64 6.11
C PHE A 16 -2.87 -0.03 6.82
N ILE A 17 -3.08 -0.33 8.10
CA ILE A 17 -4.21 0.22 8.87
C ILE A 17 -4.17 1.73 8.91
N PHE A 18 -3.01 2.32 9.20
CA PHE A 18 -2.89 3.78 9.23
C PHE A 18 -3.14 4.38 7.85
N THR A 19 -2.55 3.83 6.79
CA THR A 19 -2.76 4.33 5.43
C THR A 19 -4.23 4.22 5.00
N VAL A 20 -4.90 3.10 5.28
CA VAL A 20 -6.33 2.95 4.98
C VAL A 20 -7.14 3.92 5.83
N GLY A 21 -6.92 3.98 7.14
CA GLY A 21 -7.66 4.86 8.05
C GLY A 21 -7.53 6.33 7.66
N TYR A 22 -6.32 6.80 7.38
CA TYR A 22 -6.08 8.19 6.97
C TYR A 22 -6.72 8.55 5.63
N ASN A 23 -6.72 7.63 4.67
CA ASN A 23 -7.17 7.90 3.30
C ASN A 23 -8.63 7.54 3.02
N THR A 24 -9.28 6.78 3.90
CA THR A 24 -10.69 6.42 3.77
C THR A 24 -11.62 7.20 4.71
N TYR A 25 -11.07 7.87 5.74
CA TYR A 25 -11.86 8.69 6.64
C TYR A 25 -12.42 9.92 5.94
N SER A 26 -13.76 10.04 5.92
CA SER A 26 -14.49 11.02 5.13
C SER A 26 -14.02 12.46 5.36
N ASP A 27 -13.71 12.81 6.60
CA ASP A 27 -13.37 14.20 6.94
C ASP A 27 -11.94 14.53 6.53
N ARG A 28 -11.03 13.54 6.52
CA ARG A 28 -9.67 13.72 6.01
C ARG A 28 -9.65 13.80 4.50
N VAL A 29 -10.45 12.97 3.83
CA VAL A 29 -10.64 13.06 2.38
C VAL A 29 -11.19 14.44 2.03
N LYS A 30 -12.25 14.90 2.71
CA LYS A 30 -12.80 16.25 2.53
C LYS A 30 -11.76 17.34 2.79
N ALA A 31 -11.02 17.27 3.89
CA ALA A 31 -9.96 18.23 4.21
C ALA A 31 -8.92 18.33 3.09
N ASN A 32 -8.47 17.19 2.56
CA ASN A 32 -7.52 17.15 1.45
C ASN A 32 -8.13 17.71 0.15
N CYS A 33 -9.43 17.47 -0.10
CA CYS A 33 -10.13 18.06 -1.25
C CYS A 33 -10.28 19.58 -1.11
N TYR A 34 -10.58 20.10 0.09
CA TYR A 34 -10.63 21.56 0.35
C TYR A 34 -9.25 22.21 0.18
N ASP A 35 -8.18 21.56 0.65
CA ASP A 35 -6.81 22.07 0.49
C ASP A 35 -6.35 22.04 -0.97
N ALA A 36 -6.69 20.98 -1.71
CA ALA A 36 -6.45 20.90 -3.16
C ALA A 36 -7.25 21.96 -3.93
N ALA A 37 -8.52 22.18 -3.56
CA ALA A 37 -9.34 23.24 -4.15
C ALA A 37 -8.74 24.63 -3.88
N ALA A 38 -8.32 24.89 -2.63
CA ALA A 38 -7.66 26.14 -2.27
C ALA A 38 -6.38 26.36 -3.08
N LYS A 39 -5.62 25.30 -3.37
CA LYS A 39 -4.42 25.37 -4.19
C LYS A 39 -4.74 25.76 -5.63
N ILE A 40 -5.73 25.12 -6.26
CA ILE A 40 -6.15 25.43 -7.63
C ILE A 40 -6.58 26.90 -7.76
N VAL A 41 -7.43 27.39 -6.85
CA VAL A 41 -7.86 28.80 -6.86
C VAL A 41 -6.70 29.76 -6.60
N ASN A 42 -5.75 29.34 -5.77
CA ASN A 42 -4.56 30.15 -5.47
C ASN A 42 -3.55 30.19 -6.62
N ASP A 43 -3.46 29.12 -7.42
CA ASP A 43 -2.56 29.06 -8.57
C ASP A 43 -3.01 30.04 -9.68
N ASP A 44 -4.32 30.23 -9.87
CA ASP A 44 -4.91 31.17 -10.85
C ASP A 44 -5.50 32.45 -10.22
N ILE A 45 -5.03 32.82 -9.02
CA ILE A 45 -5.67 33.86 -8.21
C ILE A 45 -5.67 35.24 -8.87
N GLU A 46 -4.64 35.55 -9.67
CA GLU A 46 -4.56 36.82 -10.39
C GLU A 46 -5.64 36.95 -11.46
N GLU A 47 -5.91 35.85 -12.18
CA GLU A 47 -6.95 35.82 -13.21
C GLU A 47 -8.34 35.91 -12.59
N PHE A 48 -8.59 35.11 -11.54
CA PHE A 48 -9.86 35.18 -10.80
C PHE A 48 -10.07 36.55 -10.15
N SER A 49 -9.02 37.19 -9.64
CA SER A 49 -9.11 38.51 -9.01
C SER A 49 -9.40 39.62 -10.03
N LYS A 50 -8.88 39.52 -11.26
CA LYS A 50 -9.20 40.47 -12.35
C LYS A 50 -10.68 40.39 -12.73
N VAL A 51 -11.19 39.19 -12.98
CA VAL A 51 -12.61 38.97 -13.30
C VAL A 51 -13.51 39.44 -12.15
N TRP A 52 -13.11 39.15 -10.90
CA TRP A 52 -13.84 39.61 -9.72
C TRP A 52 -13.85 41.15 -9.56
N ALA A 53 -12.74 41.82 -9.87
CA ALA A 53 -12.63 43.28 -9.83
C ALA A 53 -13.49 43.95 -10.92
N GLU A 54 -13.57 43.37 -12.11
CA GLU A 54 -14.45 43.82 -13.19
C GLU A 54 -15.93 43.74 -12.75
N ILE A 55 -16.33 42.63 -12.12
CA ILE A 55 -17.68 42.47 -11.54
C ILE A 55 -17.95 43.54 -10.48
N LYS A 56 -17.02 43.77 -9.55
CA LYS A 56 -17.19 44.73 -8.44
C LYS A 56 -17.23 46.19 -8.91
N SER A 57 -16.42 46.55 -9.90
CA SER A 57 -16.36 47.91 -10.46
C SER A 57 -17.59 48.28 -11.29
N SER A 58 -18.34 47.29 -11.77
CA SER A 58 -19.60 47.51 -12.50
C SER A 58 -20.75 48.06 -11.64
N GLY A 59 -20.58 48.15 -10.30
CA GLY A 59 -21.58 48.72 -9.38
C GLY A 59 -22.85 47.89 -9.24
N ARG A 60 -22.89 46.68 -9.81
CA ARG A 60 -24.05 45.76 -9.76
C ARG A 60 -24.01 44.92 -8.48
N THR A 61 -24.19 45.59 -7.34
CA THR A 61 -24.22 44.93 -6.01
C THR A 61 -25.55 44.21 -5.71
N ASP A 62 -26.57 44.40 -6.54
CA ASP A 62 -27.81 43.61 -6.45
C ASP A 62 -27.63 42.28 -7.18
N LYS A 63 -27.74 41.17 -6.44
CA LYS A 63 -27.68 39.79 -6.98
C LYS A 63 -28.55 39.61 -8.23
N GLU A 64 -29.68 40.29 -8.34
CA GLU A 64 -30.57 40.19 -9.52
C GLU A 64 -30.02 40.85 -10.80
N VAL A 65 -29.16 41.87 -10.68
CA VAL A 65 -28.61 42.60 -11.84
C VAL A 65 -27.32 41.94 -12.34
N ALA A 66 -26.53 41.34 -11.45
CA ALA A 66 -25.34 40.56 -11.80
C ALA A 66 -25.69 39.19 -12.42
N ILE A 67 -26.75 38.53 -11.95
CA ILE A 67 -27.28 37.30 -12.59
C ILE A 67 -27.81 37.58 -14.00
N LYS A 68 -28.39 38.77 -14.25
CA LYS A 68 -28.91 39.17 -15.57
C LYS A 68 -27.82 39.56 -16.58
N SER A 69 -26.61 39.91 -16.14
CA SER A 69 -25.53 40.32 -17.06
C SER A 69 -24.63 39.18 -17.55
N GLY A 70 -24.78 37.97 -17.02
CA GLY A 70 -23.99 36.81 -17.42
C GLY A 70 -22.56 36.79 -16.90
N ASP A 71 -21.99 37.92 -16.47
CA ASP A 71 -20.60 38.04 -15.99
C ASP A 71 -20.36 37.29 -14.68
N GLU A 72 -21.34 37.31 -13.75
CA GLU A 72 -21.32 36.47 -12.56
C GLU A 72 -21.36 35.00 -12.98
N VAL A 73 -22.30 34.60 -13.84
CA VAL A 73 -22.39 33.22 -14.34
C VAL A 73 -21.08 32.74 -14.98
N ILE A 74 -20.34 33.64 -15.65
CA ILE A 74 -19.04 33.34 -16.27
C ILE A 74 -17.94 33.09 -15.22
N TYR A 75 -17.76 33.97 -14.22
CA TYR A 75 -16.75 33.78 -13.17
C TYR A 75 -16.95 32.44 -12.44
N TRP A 76 -18.21 32.18 -12.09
CA TRP A 76 -18.64 31.00 -11.37
C TRP A 76 -18.52 29.72 -12.17
N SER A 77 -18.98 29.75 -13.42
CA SER A 77 -18.84 28.64 -14.35
C SER A 77 -17.36 28.32 -14.57
N ARG A 78 -16.51 29.33 -14.66
CA ARG A 78 -15.07 29.16 -14.86
C ARG A 78 -14.37 28.60 -13.63
N LEU A 79 -14.63 29.16 -12.45
CA LEU A 79 -14.11 28.63 -11.18
C LEU A 79 -14.56 27.18 -10.95
N ARG A 80 -15.83 26.87 -11.24
CA ARG A 80 -16.38 25.51 -11.18
C ARG A 80 -15.72 24.59 -12.20
N THR A 81 -15.47 25.05 -13.42
CA THR A 81 -14.82 24.27 -14.48
C THR A 81 -13.38 23.95 -14.10
N GLU A 82 -12.61 24.93 -13.64
CA GLU A 82 -11.23 24.71 -13.19
C GLU A 82 -11.17 23.75 -12.00
N LEU A 83 -12.11 23.85 -11.05
CA LEU A 83 -12.18 22.91 -9.93
C LEU A 83 -12.62 21.51 -10.37
N ILE A 84 -13.53 21.36 -11.33
CA ILE A 84 -13.93 20.05 -11.87
C ILE A 84 -12.79 19.39 -12.65
N ILE A 85 -12.01 20.17 -13.41
CA ILE A 85 -10.88 19.67 -14.20
C ILE A 85 -9.68 19.39 -13.31
N GLY A 86 -9.39 20.28 -12.35
CA GLY A 86 -8.24 20.20 -11.47
C GLY A 86 -8.41 19.22 -10.30
N LEU A 87 -9.65 18.93 -9.89
CA LEU A 87 -9.95 17.93 -8.85
C LEU A 87 -10.42 16.62 -9.45
N ASN A 88 -10.13 15.51 -8.77
CA ASN A 88 -10.79 14.25 -9.06
C ASN A 88 -12.31 14.39 -8.83
N PHE A 89 -13.13 13.77 -9.69
CA PHE A 89 -14.61 13.78 -9.60
C PHE A 89 -15.13 13.49 -8.17
N ARG A 90 -14.48 12.57 -7.44
CA ARG A 90 -14.84 12.27 -6.04
C ARG A 90 -14.58 13.44 -5.08
N CYS A 91 -13.50 14.19 -5.29
CA CYS A 91 -13.22 15.39 -4.51
C CYS A 91 -14.20 16.52 -4.83
N TRP A 92 -14.53 16.70 -6.11
CA TRP A 92 -15.55 17.65 -6.52
C TRP A 92 -16.89 17.36 -5.83
N GLN A 93 -17.36 16.11 -5.88
CA GLN A 93 -18.61 15.69 -5.22
C GLN A 93 -18.58 15.88 -3.70
N ALA A 94 -17.39 15.81 -3.08
CA ALA A 94 -17.23 15.99 -1.64
C ALA A 94 -17.37 17.45 -1.18
N ILE A 95 -17.11 18.42 -2.07
CA ILE A 95 -17.15 19.86 -1.78
C ILE A 95 -18.29 20.62 -2.49
N SER A 96 -18.92 20.02 -3.50
CA SER A 96 -19.93 20.67 -4.36
C SER A 96 -21.26 20.98 -3.67
N GLY A 97 -21.47 20.54 -2.42
CA GLY A 97 -22.69 20.83 -1.66
C GLY A 97 -22.69 22.22 -1.00
N GLU A 98 -21.58 22.96 -1.10
CA GLU A 98 -21.38 24.24 -0.43
C GLU A 98 -21.17 25.37 -1.46
N ASP A 99 -22.19 25.64 -2.28
CA ASP A 99 -22.18 26.64 -3.36
C ASP A 99 -21.83 28.08 -2.91
N ARG A 100 -21.77 28.33 -1.60
CA ARG A 100 -21.51 29.64 -0.99
C ARG A 100 -20.06 30.12 -1.15
N PHE A 101 -19.11 29.24 -1.44
CA PHE A 101 -17.70 29.62 -1.61
C PHE A 101 -17.42 30.37 -2.90
N PHE A 102 -18.26 30.15 -3.88
CA PHE A 102 -18.09 30.66 -5.22
C PHE A 102 -18.73 32.07 -5.37
N GLU A 103 -19.55 32.53 -4.40
CA GLU A 103 -20.15 33.89 -4.32
C GLU A 103 -19.19 34.97 -3.81
N ARG A 104 -17.90 34.67 -3.63
CA ARG A 104 -17.00 35.50 -2.83
C ARG A 104 -15.69 35.80 -3.54
N ASP A 105 -15.03 36.81 -3.00
CA ASP A 105 -13.69 37.22 -3.41
C ASP A 105 -12.74 36.01 -3.38
N PRO A 106 -11.94 35.78 -4.45
CA PRO A 106 -11.03 34.64 -4.53
C PRO A 106 -10.12 34.49 -3.31
N ASN A 107 -9.64 35.59 -2.73
CA ASN A 107 -8.76 35.58 -1.55
C ASN A 107 -9.51 35.19 -0.27
N ILE A 108 -10.82 35.45 -0.21
CA ILE A 108 -11.69 34.98 0.88
C ILE A 108 -11.97 33.50 0.67
N THR A 109 -12.30 33.08 -0.55
CA THR A 109 -12.53 31.68 -0.91
C THR A 109 -11.34 30.80 -0.55
N VAL A 110 -10.12 31.18 -0.93
CA VAL A 110 -8.89 30.43 -0.56
C VAL A 110 -8.72 30.32 0.96
N ARG A 111 -8.96 31.41 1.71
CA ARG A 111 -8.85 31.40 3.18
C ARG A 111 -9.90 30.53 3.84
N GLU A 112 -11.14 30.55 3.36
CA GLU A 112 -12.22 29.74 3.92
C GLU A 112 -12.02 28.25 3.62
N LEU A 113 -11.61 27.90 2.40
CA LEU A 113 -11.27 26.52 2.03
C LEU A 113 -10.13 25.97 2.90
N LYS A 114 -9.06 26.76 3.12
CA LYS A 114 -7.96 26.38 4.03
C LYS A 114 -8.43 26.24 5.48
N ARG A 115 -9.26 27.16 5.96
CA ARG A 115 -9.81 27.10 7.32
C ARG A 115 -10.64 25.84 7.54
N LEU A 116 -11.48 25.48 6.58
CA LEU A 116 -12.30 24.25 6.64
C LEU A 116 -11.43 22.99 6.58
N ALA A 117 -10.39 22.99 5.74
CA ALA A 117 -9.41 21.92 5.72
C ALA A 117 -8.74 21.74 7.10
N ASP A 118 -8.33 22.83 7.74
CA ASP A 118 -7.70 22.81 9.06
C ASP A 118 -8.67 22.39 10.17
N GLU A 119 -9.94 22.81 10.09
CA GLU A 119 -10.96 22.42 11.07
C GLU A 119 -11.27 20.93 11.00
N LEU A 120 -11.41 20.38 9.80
CA LEU A 120 -11.58 18.94 9.59
C LEU A 120 -10.34 18.14 9.99
N ARG A 121 -9.14 18.71 9.83
CA ARG A 121 -7.88 18.11 10.30
C ARG A 121 -7.71 18.11 11.82
N LYS A 122 -8.45 18.91 12.58
CA LYS A 122 -8.39 18.88 14.05
C LYS A 122 -9.12 17.68 14.64
N GLN A 123 -10.05 17.07 13.91
CA GLN A 123 -10.81 15.95 14.41
C GLN A 123 -9.97 14.66 14.38
N PRO A 124 -9.91 13.88 15.48
CA PRO A 124 -9.17 12.64 15.51
C PRO A 124 -9.76 11.66 14.48
N VAL A 125 -8.89 10.94 13.77
CA VAL A 125 -9.33 9.93 12.81
C VAL A 125 -9.86 8.73 13.58
N LYS A 126 -11.14 8.41 13.40
CA LYS A 126 -11.78 7.25 14.04
C LYS A 126 -12.02 6.16 13.01
N MET A 127 -11.41 4.99 13.20
CA MET A 127 -11.63 3.83 12.34
C MET A 127 -12.08 2.64 13.19
N TYR A 128 -13.29 2.12 12.92
CA TYR A 128 -13.87 0.98 13.65
C TYR A 128 -13.80 1.10 15.20
N GLY A 129 -14.00 2.31 15.73
CA GLY A 129 -13.97 2.59 17.17
C GLY A 129 -12.57 2.82 17.77
N ILE A 130 -11.51 2.76 16.97
CA ILE A 130 -10.14 3.07 17.38
C ILE A 130 -9.80 4.50 16.93
N GLU A 131 -9.33 5.32 17.87
CA GLU A 131 -8.83 6.67 17.60
C GLU A 131 -7.36 6.60 17.19
N MET A 132 -7.04 7.06 15.98
CA MET A 132 -5.67 7.18 15.50
C MET A 132 -5.11 8.55 15.90
N PRO A 133 -3.93 8.60 16.54
CA PRO A 133 -3.32 9.86 16.92
C PRO A 133 -2.82 10.60 15.69
N ASP A 134 -3.10 11.91 15.64
CA ASP A 134 -2.72 12.75 14.50
C ASP A 134 -1.24 13.11 14.45
N VAL A 135 -0.57 12.96 15.59
CA VAL A 135 0.83 13.23 15.79
C VAL A 135 1.48 12.02 16.43
N ALA A 136 2.54 11.52 15.81
CA ALA A 136 3.44 10.56 16.41
C ALA A 136 4.50 11.31 17.23
N SER A 137 4.60 11.00 18.53
CA SER A 137 5.67 11.54 19.37
C SER A 137 6.80 10.51 19.50
N ILE A 138 7.97 10.82 18.93
CA ILE A 138 9.17 9.99 19.06
C ILE A 138 10.11 10.66 20.06
N GLY A 139 10.49 9.93 21.11
CA GLY A 139 11.49 10.38 22.07
C GLY A 139 12.89 10.02 21.58
N LEU A 140 13.72 11.01 21.24
CA LEU A 140 15.13 10.82 20.91
C LEU A 140 15.98 11.65 21.86
N GLY A 141 16.81 10.99 22.68
CA GLY A 141 17.75 11.66 23.59
C GLY A 141 17.10 12.63 24.59
N GLY A 142 15.87 12.35 25.04
CA GLY A 142 15.11 13.21 25.96
C GLY A 142 14.29 14.32 25.29
N THR A 143 14.43 14.53 23.97
CA THR A 143 13.58 15.45 23.20
C THR A 143 12.39 14.72 22.58
N LYS A 144 11.19 15.28 22.74
CA LYS A 144 9.96 14.77 22.12
C LYS A 144 9.78 15.43 20.75
N ILE A 145 10.09 14.69 19.68
CA ILE A 145 9.83 15.15 18.32
C ILE A 145 8.40 14.77 17.97
N GLN A 146 7.60 15.77 17.60
CA GLN A 146 6.21 15.59 17.16
C GLN A 146 6.18 15.61 15.64
N ILE A 147 5.78 14.49 15.02
CA ILE A 147 5.70 14.34 13.57
C ILE A 147 4.24 14.05 13.21
N ALA A 148 3.72 14.72 12.18
CA ALA A 148 2.41 14.39 11.63
C ALA A 148 2.36 12.90 11.27
N MET A 149 1.34 12.18 11.73
CA MET A 149 1.23 10.74 11.56
C MET A 149 1.24 10.34 10.08
N SER A 150 0.67 11.17 9.20
CA SER A 150 0.73 10.97 7.74
C SER A 150 2.17 10.88 7.22
N ASN A 151 3.06 11.75 7.71
CA ASN A 151 4.46 11.79 7.29
C ASN A 151 5.25 10.64 7.90
N PHE A 152 4.93 10.28 9.16
CA PHE A 152 5.52 9.12 9.82
C PHE A 152 5.18 7.82 9.09
N VAL A 153 3.91 7.62 8.72
CA VAL A 153 3.45 6.44 7.98
C VAL A 153 4.10 6.38 6.60
N GLN A 154 4.20 7.50 5.87
CA GLN A 154 4.91 7.56 4.60
C GLN A 154 6.40 7.19 4.75
N ALA A 155 7.08 7.74 5.75
CA ALA A 155 8.48 7.42 6.01
C ALA A 155 8.66 5.93 6.34
N LEU A 156 7.77 5.36 7.16
CA LEU A 156 7.79 3.95 7.50
C LEU A 156 7.53 3.05 6.28
N GLN A 157 6.62 3.46 5.40
CA GLN A 157 6.32 2.75 4.16
C GLN A 157 7.51 2.74 3.19
N VAL A 158 8.20 3.87 3.04
CA VAL A 158 9.43 3.97 2.23
C VAL A 158 10.55 3.13 2.84
N ALA A 159 10.70 3.15 4.17
CA ALA A 159 11.70 2.34 4.88
C ALA A 159 11.39 0.84 4.83
N LEU A 160 10.12 0.45 4.74
CA LEU A 160 9.71 -0.96 4.69
C LEU A 160 10.08 -1.63 3.37
N ALA A 161 10.13 -0.88 2.26
CA ALA A 161 10.50 -1.40 0.95
C ALA A 161 11.88 -2.10 0.91
N PRO A 162 13.00 -1.44 1.29
CA PRO A 162 14.31 -2.10 1.30
C PRO A 162 14.39 -3.22 2.34
N VAL A 163 13.70 -3.10 3.48
CA VAL A 163 13.66 -4.18 4.49
C VAL A 163 12.98 -5.42 3.92
N MET A 164 11.85 -5.26 3.23
CA MET A 164 11.13 -6.35 2.56
C MET A 164 11.99 -6.99 1.47
N LEU A 165 12.69 -6.19 0.66
CA LEU A 165 13.57 -6.71 -0.40
C LEU A 165 14.76 -7.47 0.17
N LEU A 166 15.42 -6.95 1.21
CA LEU A 166 16.52 -7.64 1.87
C LEU A 166 16.05 -8.94 2.53
N TRP A 167 14.90 -8.90 3.19
CA TRP A 167 14.33 -10.08 3.84
C TRP A 167 13.92 -11.16 2.83
N LEU A 168 13.15 -10.82 1.80
CA LEU A 168 12.71 -11.75 0.76
C LEU A 168 13.88 -12.23 -0.11
N GLY A 169 14.82 -11.35 -0.45
CA GLY A 169 16.03 -11.70 -1.19
C GLY A 169 16.92 -12.65 -0.39
N SER A 170 17.07 -12.42 0.91
CA SER A 170 17.79 -13.34 1.79
C SER A 170 17.09 -14.69 1.87
N LEU A 171 15.77 -14.71 2.03
CA LEU A 171 14.97 -15.95 2.01
C LEU A 171 15.13 -16.70 0.68
N TYR A 172 15.03 -15.99 -0.45
CA TYR A 172 15.22 -16.54 -1.80
C TYR A 172 16.58 -17.22 -1.93
N HIS A 173 17.67 -16.52 -1.58
CA HIS A 173 19.03 -17.07 -1.70
C HIS A 173 19.26 -18.26 -0.77
N THR A 174 18.74 -18.21 0.46
CA THR A 174 18.82 -19.34 1.40
C THR A 174 18.09 -20.56 0.85
N ARG A 175 16.84 -20.40 0.39
CA ARG A 175 16.05 -21.50 -0.19
C ARG A 175 16.67 -22.04 -1.48
N TYR A 176 17.18 -21.15 -2.34
CA TYR A 176 17.91 -21.56 -3.55
C TYR A 176 19.09 -22.47 -3.22
N ARG A 177 19.92 -22.07 -2.25
CA ARG A 177 21.09 -22.84 -1.82
C ARG A 177 20.70 -24.18 -1.19
N GLU A 178 19.65 -24.20 -0.39
CA GLU A 178 19.13 -25.43 0.23
C GLU A 178 18.63 -26.43 -0.83
N ILE A 179 17.84 -25.96 -1.81
CA ILE A 179 17.34 -26.82 -2.88
C ILE A 179 18.48 -27.30 -3.79
N LEU A 180 19.47 -26.44 -4.06
CA LEU A 180 20.66 -26.85 -4.80
C LEU A 180 21.46 -27.91 -4.03
N ALA A 181 21.65 -27.73 -2.72
CA ALA A 181 22.33 -28.70 -1.86
C ALA A 181 21.58 -30.03 -1.80
N PHE A 182 20.25 -30.00 -1.69
CA PHE A 182 19.39 -31.19 -1.77
C PHE A 182 19.55 -31.93 -3.11
N ARG A 183 19.69 -31.19 -4.21
CA ARG A 183 19.92 -31.80 -5.53
C ARG A 183 21.31 -32.40 -5.68
N THR A 184 22.32 -31.95 -4.93
CA THR A 184 23.71 -32.39 -5.11
C THR A 184 24.15 -33.44 -4.09
N HIS A 185 23.65 -33.43 -2.87
CA HIS A 185 24.08 -34.33 -1.79
C HIS A 185 23.27 -35.63 -1.77
N ALA A 186 23.93 -36.74 -1.40
CA ALA A 186 23.26 -38.04 -1.22
C ALA A 186 22.64 -38.16 0.19
N ASP A 187 23.28 -37.56 1.20
CA ASP A 187 22.80 -37.55 2.58
C ASP A 187 22.09 -36.23 2.91
N ILE A 188 20.76 -36.27 2.91
CA ILE A 188 19.87 -35.13 3.13
C ILE A 188 19.89 -34.68 4.60
N LEU A 189 20.19 -35.58 5.55
CA LEU A 189 20.19 -35.26 6.98
C LEU A 189 21.34 -34.32 7.35
N SER A 190 22.44 -34.39 6.59
CA SER A 190 23.57 -33.46 6.70
C SER A 190 23.25 -32.04 6.20
N VAL A 191 22.23 -31.89 5.36
CA VAL A 191 21.81 -30.62 4.75
C VAL A 191 20.71 -29.97 5.61
N HIS A 192 21.14 -29.34 6.71
CA HIS A 192 20.41 -28.45 7.63
C HIS A 192 18.89 -28.67 7.89
N PRO A 193 18.48 -28.91 9.16
CA PRO A 193 17.08 -29.08 9.54
C PRO A 193 16.39 -27.71 9.70
N HIS A 194 15.96 -27.10 8.60
CA HIS A 194 15.01 -25.98 8.67
C HIS A 194 13.58 -26.51 8.77
N VAL A 195 12.71 -25.80 9.50
CA VAL A 195 11.29 -26.18 9.71
C VAL A 195 10.51 -26.27 8.38
N ILE A 196 10.99 -25.60 7.33
CA ILE A 196 10.41 -25.63 5.98
C ILE A 196 10.99 -26.78 5.13
N ASN A 197 12.05 -27.45 5.57
CA ASN A 197 12.64 -28.60 4.88
C ASN A 197 11.86 -29.89 5.17
N VAL A 198 10.59 -29.91 4.76
CA VAL A 198 9.78 -31.13 4.71
C VAL A 198 10.12 -31.82 3.39
N PHE A 199 11.13 -32.67 3.41
CA PHE A 199 11.49 -33.50 2.27
C PHE A 199 10.93 -34.91 2.41
N PRO A 200 10.45 -35.51 1.32
CA PRO A 200 10.08 -36.91 1.33
C PRO A 200 11.36 -37.75 1.48
N VAL A 201 11.57 -38.31 2.67
CA VAL A 201 12.65 -39.26 2.94
C VAL A 201 12.03 -40.65 3.01
N GLY A 202 12.37 -41.53 2.08
CA GLY A 202 11.85 -42.90 2.09
C GLY A 202 12.41 -43.76 0.97
N TYR A 203 12.68 -45.03 1.29
CA TYR A 203 13.05 -46.04 0.29
C TYR A 203 11.77 -46.67 -0.28
N TYR A 204 11.49 -46.41 -1.56
CA TYR A 204 10.39 -47.05 -2.29
C TYR A 204 10.97 -48.17 -3.17
N PRO A 205 10.86 -49.45 -2.74
CA PRO A 205 11.37 -50.56 -3.56
C PRO A 205 10.64 -50.62 -4.90
N THR A 206 11.37 -50.96 -5.96
CA THR A 206 10.78 -51.21 -7.28
C THR A 206 9.78 -52.38 -7.19
N LEU A 207 8.52 -52.11 -7.48
CA LEU A 207 7.45 -53.10 -7.34
C LEU A 207 7.49 -54.09 -8.50
N LYS A 208 7.64 -55.38 -8.19
CA LYS A 208 7.59 -56.47 -9.18
C LYS A 208 6.19 -56.69 -9.79
N LYS A 209 5.12 -56.21 -9.14
CA LYS A 209 3.72 -56.25 -9.63
C LYS A 209 3.09 -54.85 -9.58
N ARG A 210 2.37 -54.49 -10.65
CA ARG A 210 1.75 -53.17 -10.86
C ARG A 210 0.51 -52.97 -9.97
N ASN A 211 0.73 -52.70 -8.69
CA ASN A 211 -0.32 -52.15 -7.82
C ASN A 211 -0.36 -50.63 -7.99
N TRP A 212 -1.48 -50.11 -8.54
CA TRP A 212 -1.65 -48.69 -8.88
C TRP A 212 -1.36 -47.75 -7.70
N LEU A 213 -1.87 -48.07 -6.50
CA LEU A 213 -1.65 -47.30 -5.27
C LEU A 213 -0.17 -47.25 -4.87
N LYS A 214 0.53 -48.39 -4.93
CA LYS A 214 1.95 -48.45 -4.55
C LYS A 214 2.86 -47.80 -5.61
N SER A 215 2.45 -47.79 -6.89
CA SER A 215 3.22 -47.10 -7.95
C SER A 215 3.09 -45.58 -7.90
N HIS A 216 1.96 -45.04 -7.42
CA HIS A 216 1.72 -43.59 -7.32
C HIS A 216 2.04 -43.00 -5.94
N ALA A 217 2.15 -43.84 -4.90
CA ALA A 217 2.56 -43.43 -3.55
C ALA A 217 3.78 -42.47 -3.50
N PRO A 218 4.91 -42.70 -4.21
CA PRO A 218 6.03 -41.77 -4.20
C PRO A 218 5.67 -40.39 -4.76
N VAL A 219 4.92 -40.35 -5.88
CA VAL A 219 4.47 -39.09 -6.49
C VAL A 219 3.51 -38.34 -5.55
N LEU A 220 2.57 -39.05 -4.92
CA LEU A 220 1.63 -38.45 -3.96
C LEU A 220 2.36 -37.89 -2.73
N TRP A 221 3.37 -38.60 -2.21
CA TRP A 221 4.18 -38.13 -1.09
C TRP A 221 5.05 -36.92 -1.46
N ALA A 222 5.55 -36.87 -2.70
CA ALA A 222 6.26 -35.72 -3.26
C ALA A 222 5.36 -34.48 -3.30
N VAL A 223 4.15 -34.63 -3.85
CA VAL A 223 3.15 -33.56 -3.97
C VAL A 223 2.72 -33.08 -2.60
N TRP A 224 2.44 -33.99 -1.66
CA TRP A 224 2.10 -33.64 -0.28
C TRP A 224 3.20 -32.80 0.38
N SER A 225 4.46 -33.28 0.31
CA SER A 225 5.61 -32.56 0.88
C SER A 225 5.76 -31.17 0.25
N PHE A 226 5.63 -31.07 -1.07
CA PHE A 226 5.64 -29.79 -1.79
C PHE A 226 4.54 -28.83 -1.30
N LEU A 227 3.30 -29.32 -1.20
CA LEU A 227 2.16 -28.53 -0.72
C LEU A 227 2.41 -28.01 0.70
N VAL A 228 2.89 -28.86 1.61
CA VAL A 228 3.22 -28.44 2.98
C VAL A 228 4.29 -27.35 3.01
N ARG A 229 5.38 -27.49 2.24
CA ARG A 229 6.44 -26.46 2.17
C ARG A 229 5.92 -25.13 1.64
N VAL A 230 5.15 -25.17 0.55
CA VAL A 230 4.54 -23.98 -0.06
C VAL A 230 3.55 -23.34 0.89
N SER A 231 2.66 -24.11 1.53
CA SER A 231 1.70 -23.59 2.50
C SER A 231 2.39 -22.92 3.68
N LEU A 232 3.44 -23.52 4.25
CA LEU A 232 4.22 -22.92 5.33
C LEU A 232 4.84 -21.58 4.88
N LEU A 233 5.47 -21.54 3.70
CA LEU A 233 6.04 -20.29 3.17
C LEU A 233 4.97 -19.22 2.93
N LEU A 234 3.82 -19.60 2.36
CA LEU A 234 2.72 -18.68 2.13
C LEU A 234 2.21 -18.07 3.43
N CYS A 235 2.08 -18.86 4.51
CA CYS A 235 1.67 -18.35 5.82
C CYS A 235 2.59 -17.24 6.36
N PHE A 236 3.89 -17.27 6.05
CA PHE A 236 4.84 -16.26 6.52
C PHE A 236 5.03 -15.08 5.55
N ILE A 237 4.95 -15.32 4.25
CA ILE A 237 5.22 -14.31 3.22
C ILE A 237 3.97 -13.51 2.87
N VAL A 238 2.84 -14.19 2.66
CA VAL A 238 1.62 -13.56 2.12
C VAL A 238 1.12 -12.43 3.02
N PRO A 239 1.02 -12.57 4.35
CA PRO A 239 0.53 -11.47 5.19
C PRO A 239 1.37 -10.20 5.06
N ALA A 240 2.71 -10.32 5.18
CA ALA A 240 3.62 -9.19 5.05
C ALA A 240 3.52 -8.52 3.67
N VAL A 241 3.54 -9.31 2.60
CA VAL A 241 3.49 -8.82 1.22
C VAL A 241 2.14 -8.19 0.91
N ALA A 242 1.04 -8.82 1.31
CA ALA A 242 -0.31 -8.33 1.06
C ALA A 242 -0.58 -7.01 1.78
N PHE A 243 -0.21 -6.87 3.07
CA PHE A 243 -0.37 -5.61 3.77
C PHE A 243 0.51 -4.51 3.19
N TYR A 244 1.76 -4.83 2.83
CA TYR A 244 2.65 -3.86 2.21
C TYR A 244 2.12 -3.37 0.85
N ILE A 245 1.80 -4.28 -0.07
CA ILE A 245 1.25 -3.92 -1.40
C ILE A 245 -0.09 -3.21 -1.25
N GLY A 246 -0.95 -3.68 -0.33
CA GLY A 246 -2.20 -2.99 0.01
C GLY A 246 -1.96 -1.57 0.45
N SER A 247 -0.96 -1.32 1.31
CA SER A 247 -0.63 0.04 1.76
C SER A 247 -0.17 0.96 0.62
N LEU A 248 0.54 0.42 -0.38
CA LEU A 248 0.92 1.18 -1.58
C LEU A 248 -0.28 1.59 -2.42
N PHE A 249 -1.31 0.73 -2.49
CA PHE A 249 -2.52 1.01 -3.25
C PHE A 249 -3.40 2.08 -2.61
N PHE A 250 -3.47 2.13 -1.28
CA PHE A 250 -4.28 3.10 -0.54
C PHE A 250 -3.57 4.44 -0.28
N GLN A 251 -2.30 4.58 -0.67
CA GLN A 251 -1.58 5.84 -0.53
C GLN A 251 -2.14 6.87 -1.54
N PRO A 252 -2.34 8.14 -1.15
CA PRO A 252 -2.89 9.13 -2.06
C PRO A 252 -1.87 9.40 -3.17
N VAL A 253 -2.38 9.58 -4.40
CA VAL A 253 -1.67 9.61 -5.70
C VAL A 253 -0.67 10.80 -5.83
N PHE A 254 -0.36 11.51 -4.75
CA PHE A 254 0.51 12.67 -4.76
C PHE A 254 1.97 12.28 -5.04
N GLY A 255 2.38 12.35 -6.31
CA GLY A 255 3.77 12.47 -6.76
C GLY A 255 4.64 11.19 -6.74
N TYR A 256 4.37 10.21 -5.88
CA TYR A 256 5.25 9.05 -5.68
C TYR A 256 4.75 7.73 -6.30
N TRP A 257 3.74 7.80 -7.18
CA TRP A 257 3.09 6.61 -7.75
C TRP A 257 4.08 5.66 -8.44
N LEU A 258 5.06 6.22 -9.17
CA LEU A 258 6.05 5.44 -9.91
C LEU A 258 6.96 4.66 -8.96
N LEU A 259 7.42 5.31 -7.89
CA LEU A 259 8.29 4.70 -6.88
C LEU A 259 7.55 3.60 -6.12
N ASN A 260 6.28 3.84 -5.78
CA ASN A 260 5.42 2.84 -5.16
C ASN A 260 5.17 1.63 -6.07
N LEU A 261 4.95 1.87 -7.37
CA LEU A 261 4.76 0.81 -8.35
C LEU A 261 6.03 -0.05 -8.49
N PHE A 262 7.20 0.57 -8.59
CA PHE A 262 8.47 -0.15 -8.63
C PHE A 262 8.72 -0.95 -7.34
N ALA A 263 8.46 -0.36 -6.18
CA ALA A 263 8.64 -1.05 -4.90
C ALA A 263 7.70 -2.26 -4.77
N GLY A 264 6.41 -2.08 -5.09
CA GLY A 264 5.43 -3.17 -5.09
C GLY A 264 5.78 -4.27 -6.10
N PHE A 265 6.23 -3.90 -7.29
CA PHE A 265 6.66 -4.83 -8.33
C PHE A 265 7.88 -5.65 -7.90
N LEU A 266 8.91 -5.00 -7.35
CA LEU A 266 10.12 -5.69 -6.87
C LEU A 266 9.80 -6.65 -5.72
N VAL A 267 9.01 -6.22 -4.74
CA VAL A 267 8.58 -7.08 -3.63
C VAL A 267 7.76 -8.26 -4.15
N GLY A 268 6.87 -8.03 -5.12
CA GLY A 268 6.11 -9.07 -5.80
C GLY A 268 6.98 -10.10 -6.52
N ILE A 269 8.00 -9.65 -7.27
CA ILE A 269 8.95 -10.54 -7.96
C ILE A 269 9.69 -11.42 -6.95
N TYR A 270 10.23 -10.84 -5.87
CA TYR A 270 10.98 -11.64 -4.90
C TYR A 270 10.08 -12.62 -4.14
N ALA A 271 8.87 -12.19 -3.76
CA ALA A 271 7.89 -13.08 -3.13
C ALA A 271 7.52 -14.26 -4.06
N PHE A 272 7.27 -13.99 -5.34
CA PHE A 272 6.97 -15.02 -6.32
C PHE A 272 8.19 -15.91 -6.62
N GLY A 273 9.38 -15.34 -6.68
CA GLY A 273 10.64 -16.06 -6.88
C GLY A 273 10.92 -17.08 -5.78
N VAL A 274 10.62 -16.75 -4.52
CA VAL A 274 10.71 -17.70 -3.40
C VAL A 274 9.79 -18.90 -3.63
N LEU A 275 8.56 -18.68 -4.10
CA LEU A 275 7.60 -19.76 -4.37
C LEU A 275 8.00 -20.61 -5.59
N LEU A 276 8.51 -19.98 -6.65
CA LEU A 276 9.00 -20.68 -7.85
C LEU A 276 10.17 -21.61 -7.52
N ILE A 277 11.08 -21.17 -6.64
CA ILE A 277 12.21 -21.98 -6.20
C ILE A 277 11.74 -23.28 -5.56
N GLU A 278 10.66 -23.26 -4.77
CA GLU A 278 10.11 -24.47 -4.16
C GLU A 278 9.61 -25.49 -5.19
N ALA A 279 9.09 -25.03 -6.33
CA ALA A 279 8.71 -25.92 -7.43
C ALA A 279 9.95 -26.63 -8.03
N GLY A 280 11.14 -26.05 -7.85
CA GLY A 280 12.42 -26.64 -8.21
C GLY A 280 12.93 -27.72 -7.24
N ALA A 281 12.33 -27.93 -6.08
CA ALA A 281 12.67 -29.06 -5.20
C ALA A 281 12.13 -30.38 -5.80
N GLY A 282 12.84 -30.91 -6.80
CA GLY A 282 12.45 -32.09 -7.58
C GLY A 282 12.43 -33.42 -6.82
N THR A 283 12.00 -34.47 -7.50
CA THR A 283 11.72 -35.83 -7.02
C THR A 283 12.96 -36.72 -6.84
N LYS A 284 14.16 -36.15 -6.71
CA LYS A 284 15.44 -36.90 -6.80
C LYS A 284 15.51 -38.14 -5.88
N HIS A 285 14.92 -38.10 -4.69
CA HIS A 285 14.97 -39.20 -3.73
C HIS A 285 13.82 -40.23 -3.84
N PHE A 286 13.06 -40.22 -4.94
CA PHE A 286 12.10 -41.29 -5.24
C PHE A 286 12.66 -42.37 -6.17
N GLU A 287 13.76 -42.09 -6.85
CA GLU A 287 14.47 -43.06 -7.68
C GLU A 287 15.55 -43.71 -6.81
N GLY A 288 15.27 -44.96 -6.42
CA GLY A 288 16.05 -45.66 -5.41
C GLY A 288 17.48 -45.91 -5.85
N GLU A 289 18.41 -45.18 -5.24
CA GLU A 289 19.76 -45.66 -5.02
C GLU A 289 20.07 -45.50 -3.53
N VAL A 290 19.86 -46.60 -2.81
CA VAL A 290 20.27 -46.85 -1.41
C VAL A 290 19.39 -46.20 -0.34
N ALA A 291 19.03 -46.99 0.68
CA ALA A 291 18.44 -46.47 1.91
C ALA A 291 19.43 -45.49 2.57
N LEU A 292 18.96 -44.30 2.93
CA LEU A 292 19.71 -43.41 3.82
C LEU A 292 20.03 -44.20 5.10
N ARG A 293 21.30 -44.53 5.28
CA ARG A 293 21.87 -45.07 6.53
C ARG A 293 22.39 -43.92 7.37
#